data_AF-A0A6N6RZ45-F1
#
_entry.id   AF-A0A6N6RZ45-F1
#
_cell.length_a   1.000
_cell.length_b   1.000
_cell.length_c   1.000
_cell.angle_alpha   90.00
_cell.angle_beta   90.00
_cell.angle_gamma   90.00
#
_symmetry.space_group_name_H-M   'P 1'
#
loop_
_entity.id
_entity.type
_entity.pdbx_description
1 polymer ?
#
loop_
_entity_poly.entity_id
_entity_poly.type
_entity_poly.pdbx_seq_one_letter_code
_entity_poly.pdbx_strand_id
1 'polypeptide(L)'
;MKPKVLLDKVGFWCATAVTSAALMLSIAPVIASEVNIPAEVTDLGKDTYKKYCSPCHGEEGKGDGPVARSMLPKPRDFTRGAYKFRTTPSGSLPTDEDIYRTISFGVPNSTMIPWDILTEEQRASVIPVLKSFSEAFEVRKPDSPVE
;
A
#
# COMPACT_ATOMS: atom_id res chain seq x y z
N MET A 1 21.23 66.89 -65.13
CA MET A 1 21.40 65.49 -65.61
C MET A 1 21.49 64.56 -64.41
N LYS A 2 21.01 63.30 -64.52
CA LYS A 2 21.06 62.21 -63.51
C LYS A 2 22.52 61.76 -63.22
N PRO A 3 22.88 60.89 -62.23
CA PRO A 3 22.14 59.92 -61.38
C PRO A 3 22.28 60.25 -59.86
N LYS A 4 22.05 59.42 -58.81
CA LYS A 4 21.79 57.97 -58.55
C LYS A 4 20.55 57.85 -57.60
N VAL A 5 19.77 56.77 -57.45
CA VAL A 5 19.98 55.34 -57.05
C VAL A 5 20.62 55.16 -55.66
N LEU A 6 19.86 54.61 -54.68
CA LEU A 6 20.04 53.26 -54.08
C LEU A 6 19.36 53.11 -52.69
N LEU A 7 18.55 52.04 -52.50
CA LEU A 7 18.16 51.30 -51.26
C LEU A 7 17.71 52.10 -49.99
N ASP A 8 16.74 51.67 -49.17
CA ASP A 8 16.72 50.35 -48.50
C ASP A 8 15.44 50.09 -47.67
N LYS A 9 15.27 48.83 -47.20
CA LYS A 9 14.34 48.34 -46.15
C LYS A 9 12.86 48.12 -46.50
N VAL A 10 12.58 46.90 -46.97
CA VAL A 10 11.27 46.24 -46.88
C VAL A 10 10.97 45.89 -45.42
N GLY A 11 9.90 46.47 -44.86
CA GLY A 11 9.43 46.17 -43.50
C GLY A 11 8.58 44.89 -43.45
N PHE A 12 9.14 43.81 -42.93
CA PHE A 12 8.50 42.50 -42.85
C PHE A 12 7.67 42.37 -41.56
N TRP A 13 6.36 42.60 -41.61
CA TRP A 13 5.44 42.33 -40.48
C TRP A 13 4.22 41.54 -40.96
N CYS A 14 4.39 40.23 -41.08
CA CYS A 14 3.30 39.28 -41.29
C CYS A 14 2.71 38.90 -39.92
N ALA A 15 1.60 39.52 -39.53
CA ALA A 15 0.91 39.23 -38.28
C ALA A 15 -0.24 38.23 -38.50
N THR A 16 0.10 36.96 -38.70
CA THR A 16 -0.88 35.87 -38.68
C THR A 16 -1.20 35.48 -37.23
N ALA A 17 -2.33 35.96 -36.72
CA ALA A 17 -2.83 35.57 -35.40
C ALA A 17 -3.30 34.11 -35.41
N VAL A 18 -2.41 33.17 -35.12
CA VAL A 18 -2.76 31.77 -34.86
C VAL A 18 -3.39 31.68 -33.48
N THR A 19 -4.72 31.66 -33.42
CA THR A 19 -5.49 31.39 -32.19
C THR A 19 -5.39 29.90 -31.85
N SER A 20 -4.29 29.52 -31.21
CA SER A 20 -4.13 28.17 -30.65
C SER A 20 -5.16 27.94 -29.54
N ALA A 21 -6.24 27.23 -29.87
CA ALA A 21 -7.15 26.68 -28.87
C ALA A 21 -6.38 25.66 -28.02
N ALA A 22 -5.92 26.09 -26.86
CA ALA A 22 -5.22 25.23 -25.92
C ALA A 22 -6.18 24.15 -25.41
N LEU A 23 -6.04 22.94 -25.93
CA LEU A 23 -6.73 21.75 -25.44
C LEU A 23 -6.22 21.46 -24.02
N MET A 24 -6.88 22.03 -23.01
CA MET A 24 -6.60 21.74 -21.61
C MET A 24 -6.99 20.29 -21.33
N LEU A 25 -6.00 19.41 -21.44
CA LEU A 25 -6.10 18.02 -21.04
C LEU A 25 -6.24 18.00 -19.51
N SER A 26 -7.47 18.02 -19.02
CA SER A 26 -7.76 17.94 -17.58
C SER A 26 -7.27 16.61 -17.04
N ILE A 27 -6.08 16.62 -16.44
CA ILE A 27 -5.56 15.51 -15.65
C ILE A 27 -6.41 15.47 -14.37
N ALA A 28 -7.53 14.75 -14.42
CA ALA A 28 -8.27 14.42 -13.21
C ALA A 28 -7.32 13.66 -12.27
N PRO A 29 -7.18 14.07 -11.00
CA PRO A 29 -6.36 13.32 -10.06
C PRO A 29 -6.98 11.93 -9.92
N VAL A 30 -6.19 10.89 -10.20
CA VAL A 30 -6.55 9.52 -9.86
C VAL A 30 -6.53 9.44 -8.34
N ILE A 31 -7.70 9.60 -7.72
CA ILE A 31 -7.87 9.37 -6.29
C ILE A 31 -7.60 7.88 -6.07
N ALA A 32 -6.47 7.58 -5.44
CA ALA A 32 -6.18 6.22 -5.00
C ALA A 32 -7.29 5.80 -4.03
N SER A 33 -7.94 4.66 -4.30
CA SER A 33 -8.93 4.13 -3.38
C SER A 33 -8.23 3.78 -2.07
N GLU A 34 -8.60 4.43 -0.98
CA GLU A 34 -8.25 3.94 0.35
C GLU A 34 -8.88 2.57 0.54
N VAL A 35 -8.09 1.62 1.05
CA VAL A 35 -8.57 0.26 1.32
C VAL A 35 -9.45 0.32 2.56
N ASN A 36 -10.72 -0.09 2.43
CA ASN A 36 -11.64 -0.11 3.56
C ASN A 36 -11.30 -1.25 4.53
N ILE A 37 -10.50 -0.94 5.56
CA ILE A 37 -10.14 -1.87 6.63
C ILE A 37 -11.22 -1.81 7.72
N PRO A 38 -11.90 -2.93 8.06
CA PRO A 38 -12.86 -2.94 9.16
C PRO A 38 -12.20 -2.59 10.49
N ALA A 39 -12.86 -1.79 11.32
CA ALA A 39 -12.35 -1.46 12.67
C ALA A 39 -12.39 -2.67 13.62
N GLU A 40 -13.36 -3.56 13.43
CA GLU A 40 -13.67 -4.68 14.33
C GLU A 40 -13.54 -6.04 13.61
N VAL A 41 -13.40 -7.11 14.39
CA VAL A 41 -13.31 -8.49 13.85
C VAL A 41 -14.64 -8.93 13.23
N THR A 42 -14.62 -9.25 11.94
CA THR A 42 -15.77 -9.79 11.19
C THR A 42 -15.67 -11.31 11.00
N ASP A 43 -16.79 -11.96 10.71
CA ASP A 43 -16.79 -13.41 10.41
C ASP A 43 -16.05 -13.73 9.10
N LEU A 44 -16.12 -12.84 8.09
CA LEU A 44 -15.29 -12.93 6.89
C LEU A 44 -13.79 -12.95 7.24
N GLY A 45 -13.36 -12.09 8.18
CA GLY A 45 -11.99 -12.06 8.68
C GLY A 45 -11.59 -13.37 9.38
N LYS A 46 -12.44 -13.89 10.27
CA LYS A 46 -12.21 -15.17 10.96
C LYS A 46 -12.09 -16.33 9.98
N ASP A 47 -13.03 -16.46 9.05
CA ASP A 47 -13.06 -17.54 8.06
C ASP A 47 -11.87 -17.46 7.09
N THR A 48 -11.51 -16.24 6.65
CA THR A 48 -10.33 -16.02 5.81
C THR A 48 -9.05 -16.38 6.57
N TYR A 49 -8.90 -15.93 7.82
CA TYR A 49 -7.75 -16.28 8.65
C TYR A 49 -7.62 -17.79 8.86
N LYS A 50 -8.71 -18.46 9.26
CA LYS A 50 -8.75 -19.89 9.53
C LYS A 50 -8.47 -20.73 8.28
N LYS A 51 -8.91 -20.28 7.11
CA LYS A 51 -8.73 -21.03 5.85
C LYS A 51 -7.35 -20.86 5.23
N TYR A 52 -6.76 -19.65 5.34
CA TYR A 52 -5.56 -19.28 4.58
C TYR A 52 -4.33 -18.99 5.44
N CYS A 53 -4.51 -18.52 6.68
CA CYS A 53 -3.42 -18.05 7.54
C CYS A 53 -3.05 -19.04 8.66
N SER A 54 -4.04 -19.61 9.35
CA SER A 54 -3.83 -20.49 10.51
C SER A 54 -3.03 -21.78 10.25
N PRO A 55 -3.01 -22.40 9.04
CA PRO A 55 -2.14 -23.55 8.78
C PRO A 55 -0.66 -23.25 9.04
N CYS A 56 -0.23 -22.01 8.80
CA CYS A 56 1.12 -21.52 9.06
C CYS A 56 1.22 -20.80 10.41
N HIS A 57 0.27 -19.93 10.74
CA HIS A 57 0.35 -19.03 11.90
C HIS A 57 -0.28 -19.57 13.19
N GLY A 58 -0.92 -20.73 13.16
CA GLY A 58 -1.69 -21.30 14.27
C GLY A 58 -3.09 -20.69 14.38
N GLU A 59 -4.04 -21.40 15.02
CA GLU A 59 -5.39 -20.86 15.26
C GLU A 59 -5.35 -19.64 16.21
N GLU A 60 -4.37 -19.61 17.12
CA GLU A 60 -4.17 -18.55 18.12
C GLU A 60 -3.06 -17.55 17.71
N GLY A 61 -2.63 -17.55 16.45
CA GLY A 61 -1.65 -16.58 15.93
C GLY A 61 -0.21 -16.72 16.45
N LYS A 62 0.14 -17.80 17.13
CA LYS A 62 1.44 -18.04 17.79
C LYS A 62 2.59 -18.42 16.84
N GLY A 63 2.35 -18.55 15.54
CA GLY A 63 3.35 -18.99 14.56
C GLY A 63 3.65 -20.50 14.62
N ASP A 64 2.75 -21.28 15.22
CA ASP A 64 2.89 -22.69 15.59
C ASP A 64 1.91 -23.63 14.84
N GLY A 65 1.35 -23.16 13.71
CA GLY A 65 0.44 -23.92 12.87
C GLY A 65 1.04 -25.26 12.40
N PRO A 66 0.21 -26.23 11.97
CA PRO A 66 0.63 -27.60 11.69
C PRO A 66 1.82 -27.73 10.71
N VAL A 67 1.98 -26.79 9.77
CA VAL A 67 3.14 -26.80 8.84
C VAL A 67 4.33 -25.94 9.32
N ALA A 68 4.18 -25.15 10.38
CA ALA A 68 5.22 -24.25 10.89
C ALA A 68 6.48 -25.00 11.39
N ARG A 69 6.35 -26.25 11.84
CA ARG A 69 7.47 -27.02 12.42
C ARG A 69 8.64 -27.19 11.43
N SER A 70 8.38 -27.40 10.14
CA SER A 70 9.39 -27.57 9.09
C SER A 70 9.79 -26.27 8.37
N MET A 71 9.14 -25.14 8.66
CA MET A 71 9.41 -23.87 7.98
C MET A 71 10.64 -23.13 8.56
N LEU A 72 11.46 -22.62 7.65
CA LEU A 72 12.56 -21.67 7.89
C LEU A 72 12.52 -20.57 6.81
N PRO A 73 12.40 -19.28 7.16
CA PRO A 73 12.17 -18.75 8.51
C PRO A 73 10.84 -19.22 9.11
N LYS A 74 10.71 -19.11 10.44
CA LYS A 74 9.47 -19.45 11.14
C LYS A 74 8.35 -18.44 10.80
N PRO A 75 7.08 -18.88 10.74
CA PRO A 75 5.93 -17.98 10.67
C PRO A 75 5.92 -16.95 11.81
N ARG A 76 5.26 -15.82 11.58
CA ARG A 76 5.11 -14.76 12.59
C ARG A 76 4.23 -15.24 13.73
N ASP A 77 4.77 -15.17 14.94
CA ASP A 77 4.01 -15.08 16.19
C ASP A 77 3.46 -13.65 16.32
N PHE A 78 2.15 -13.51 16.14
CA PHE A 78 1.42 -12.25 16.24
C PHE A 78 1.15 -11.83 17.68
N THR A 79 1.11 -12.77 18.64
CA THR A 79 0.79 -12.50 20.05
C THR A 79 1.75 -11.51 20.71
N ARG A 80 2.97 -11.42 20.17
CA ARG A 80 4.03 -10.51 20.61
C ARG A 80 3.83 -9.05 20.19
N GLY A 81 2.87 -8.74 19.32
CA GLY A 81 2.68 -7.39 18.75
C GLY A 81 3.91 -6.87 17.98
N ALA A 82 4.80 -7.76 17.54
CA ALA A 82 6.14 -7.44 17.07
C ALA A 82 6.29 -7.75 15.57
N TYR A 83 6.05 -6.75 14.72
CA TYR A 83 6.08 -6.88 13.26
C TYR A 83 7.42 -6.40 12.68
N LYS A 84 7.92 -7.11 11.67
CA LYS A 84 9.25 -6.85 11.07
C LYS A 84 9.24 -5.73 10.03
N PHE A 85 8.18 -5.65 9.23
CA PHE A 85 8.02 -4.67 8.16
C PHE A 85 6.98 -3.66 8.60
N ARG A 86 7.42 -2.41 8.82
CA ARG A 86 6.61 -1.30 9.34
C ARG A 86 7.16 0.00 8.80
N THR A 87 6.30 1.00 8.71
CA THR A 87 6.66 2.40 8.50
C THR A 87 6.87 3.16 9.81
N THR A 88 6.50 2.57 10.95
CA THR A 88 6.63 3.18 12.28
C THR A 88 8.02 2.96 12.92
N PRO A 89 8.44 3.80 13.90
CA PRO A 89 9.71 3.67 14.62
C PRO A 89 9.98 2.29 15.24
N SER A 90 11.24 2.01 15.59
CA SER A 90 11.60 0.75 16.26
C SER A 90 10.87 0.58 17.59
N GLY A 91 10.28 -0.60 17.82
CA GLY A 91 9.45 -0.90 18.99
C GLY A 91 7.96 -0.53 18.87
N SER A 92 7.59 0.33 17.92
CA SER A 92 6.19 0.70 17.67
C SER A 92 5.36 -0.42 17.03
N LEU A 93 4.04 -0.29 17.07
CA LEU A 93 3.11 -1.17 16.36
C LEU A 93 3.15 -0.90 14.85
N PRO A 94 2.77 -1.88 14.00
CA PRO A 94 2.48 -1.60 12.59
C PRO A 94 1.25 -0.70 12.48
N THR A 95 1.15 0.10 11.42
CA THR A 95 -0.16 0.63 10.99
C THR A 95 -1.00 -0.48 10.36
N ASP A 96 -2.28 -0.23 10.10
CA ASP A 96 -3.13 -1.24 9.45
C ASP A 96 -2.72 -1.42 7.97
N GLU A 97 -2.19 -0.37 7.34
CA GLU A 97 -1.61 -0.37 5.99
C GLU A 97 -0.30 -1.17 5.95
N ASP A 98 0.54 -1.12 6.99
CA ASP A 98 1.75 -1.96 7.10
C ASP A 98 1.37 -3.46 7.06
N ILE A 99 0.30 -3.84 7.78
CA ILE A 99 -0.22 -5.21 7.79
C ILE A 99 -0.82 -5.57 6.43
N TYR A 100 -1.71 -4.73 5.89
CA TYR A 100 -2.34 -4.94 4.57
C TYR A 100 -1.31 -5.10 3.45
N ARG A 101 -0.27 -4.25 3.46
CA ARG A 101 0.84 -4.30 2.51
C ARG A 101 1.62 -5.60 2.64
N THR A 102 1.93 -6.03 3.86
CA THR A 102 2.64 -7.29 4.10
C THR A 102 1.82 -8.51 3.64
N ILE A 103 0.50 -8.50 3.83
CA ILE A 103 -0.40 -9.55 3.31
C ILE A 103 -0.43 -9.53 1.77
N SER A 104 -0.54 -8.34 1.17
CA SER A 104 -0.70 -8.17 -0.27
C SER A 104 0.56 -8.54 -1.06
N PHE A 105 1.76 -8.21 -0.55
CA PHE A 105 3.04 -8.48 -1.24
C PHE A 105 3.82 -9.69 -0.70
N GLY A 106 3.37 -10.29 0.41
CA GLY A 106 4.08 -11.38 1.08
C GLY A 106 5.42 -10.94 1.69
N VAL A 107 6.27 -11.93 1.98
CA VAL A 107 7.62 -11.71 2.53
C VAL A 107 8.65 -12.51 1.71
N PRO A 108 9.50 -11.84 0.90
CA PRO A 108 10.56 -12.49 0.14
C PRO A 108 11.49 -13.35 1.01
N ASN A 109 12.00 -14.44 0.44
CA ASN A 109 12.82 -15.45 1.13
C ASN A 109 12.11 -16.10 2.33
N SER A 110 10.79 -16.30 2.22
CA SER A 110 9.98 -17.06 3.18
C SER A 110 8.83 -17.80 2.47
N THR A 111 8.06 -18.57 3.23
CA THR A 111 6.82 -19.23 2.77
C THR A 111 5.60 -18.30 2.73
N MET A 112 5.71 -17.05 3.19
CA MET A 112 4.63 -16.07 3.15
C MET A 112 4.51 -15.47 1.75
N ILE A 113 3.63 -16.05 0.93
CA ILE A 113 3.32 -15.60 -0.43
C ILE A 113 2.57 -14.25 -0.43
N PRO A 114 2.56 -13.52 -1.57
CA PRO A 114 1.53 -12.54 -1.87
C PRO A 114 0.14 -13.20 -1.81
N TRP A 115 -0.84 -12.52 -1.21
CA TRP A 115 -2.24 -12.98 -1.18
C TRP A 115 -3.13 -12.21 -2.17
N ASP A 116 -2.59 -11.88 -3.34
CA ASP A 116 -3.32 -11.22 -4.44
C ASP A 116 -4.47 -12.06 -5.02
N ILE A 117 -4.44 -13.38 -4.83
CA ILE A 117 -5.55 -14.31 -5.08
C ILE A 117 -6.79 -14.06 -4.19
N LEU A 118 -6.63 -13.35 -3.06
CA LEU A 118 -7.73 -12.94 -2.19
C LEU A 118 -8.22 -11.53 -2.56
N THR A 119 -9.53 -11.30 -2.43
CA THR A 119 -10.11 -9.97 -2.64
C THR A 119 -9.53 -8.95 -1.66
N GLU A 120 -9.60 -7.67 -2.00
CA GLU A 120 -9.15 -6.61 -1.09
C GLU A 120 -9.90 -6.63 0.24
N GLU A 121 -11.21 -6.89 0.21
CA GLU A 121 -12.05 -7.08 1.39
C GLU A 121 -11.61 -8.28 2.25
N GLN A 122 -11.25 -9.41 1.64
CA GLN A 122 -10.69 -10.56 2.36
C GLN A 122 -9.34 -10.22 3.02
N ARG A 123 -8.43 -9.56 2.29
CA ARG A 123 -7.13 -9.12 2.82
C ARG A 123 -7.25 -8.06 3.92
N ALA A 124 -8.24 -7.18 3.82
CA ALA A 124 -8.54 -6.16 4.82
C ALA A 124 -9.20 -6.75 6.08
N SER A 125 -10.18 -7.66 5.91
CA SER A 125 -10.94 -8.24 7.03
C SER A 125 -10.13 -9.10 8.01
N VAL A 126 -8.99 -9.65 7.59
CA VAL A 126 -8.08 -10.39 8.51
C VAL A 126 -7.26 -9.48 9.42
N ILE A 127 -7.18 -8.17 9.16
CA ILE A 127 -6.31 -7.25 9.91
C ILE A 127 -6.75 -7.11 11.38
N PRO A 128 -8.04 -6.89 11.70
CA PRO A 128 -8.52 -6.97 13.09
C PRO A 128 -8.25 -8.31 13.77
N VAL A 129 -8.33 -9.43 13.04
CA VAL A 129 -8.01 -10.76 13.58
C VAL A 129 -6.53 -10.83 13.99
N LEU A 130 -5.62 -10.40 13.12
CA LEU A 130 -4.19 -10.34 13.42
C LEU A 130 -3.86 -9.43 14.62
N LYS A 131 -4.60 -8.33 14.77
CA LYS A 131 -4.47 -7.38 15.89
C LYS A 131 -4.99 -7.98 17.20
N SER A 132 -6.11 -8.70 17.17
CA SER A 132 -6.74 -9.32 18.35
C SER A 132 -5.91 -10.42 19.03
N PHE A 133 -4.84 -10.91 18.40
CA PHE A 133 -3.93 -11.87 19.06
C PHE A 133 -3.00 -11.23 20.10
N SER A 134 -2.92 -9.89 20.18
CA SER A 134 -1.99 -9.21 21.09
C SER A 134 -2.65 -8.02 21.80
N GLU A 135 -2.71 -8.10 23.14
CA GLU A 135 -3.11 -7.00 24.05
C GLU A 135 -2.39 -5.68 23.74
N ALA A 136 -1.21 -5.76 23.11
CA ALA A 136 -0.45 -4.59 22.67
C ALA A 136 -1.25 -3.65 21.75
N PHE A 137 -2.21 -4.15 20.95
CA PHE A 137 -3.07 -3.31 20.10
C PHE A 137 -4.24 -2.66 20.85
N GLU A 138 -4.57 -3.15 22.05
CA GLU A 138 -5.63 -2.57 22.89
C GLU A 138 -5.08 -1.41 23.73
N VAL A 139 -3.85 -1.56 24.25
CA VAL A 139 -3.25 -0.60 25.21
C VAL A 139 -2.48 0.55 24.58
N ARG A 140 -2.07 0.45 23.30
CA ARG A 140 -1.33 1.50 22.60
C ARG A 140 -1.71 1.56 21.12
N LYS A 141 -1.52 2.75 20.53
CA LYS A 141 -1.64 2.97 19.08
C LYS A 141 -0.25 2.91 18.41
N PRO A 142 -0.19 2.72 17.09
CA PRO A 142 1.04 2.96 16.33
C PRO A 142 1.48 4.43 16.48
N ASP A 143 2.79 4.65 16.57
CA ASP A 143 3.35 6.01 16.47
C ASP A 143 3.28 6.48 15.01
N SER A 144 3.45 7.79 14.77
CA SER A 144 3.52 8.33 13.41
C SER A 144 4.60 7.62 12.58
N PRO A 145 4.36 7.36 11.27
CA PRO A 145 5.38 6.87 10.36
C PRO A 145 6.66 7.71 10.37
N VAL A 146 7.81 7.08 10.13
CA VAL A 146 9.07 7.79 9.88
C VAL A 146 9.13 8.27 8.43
N GLU A 147 9.72 9.45 8.23
CA GLU A 147 10.02 10.05 6.92
C GLU A 147 11.23 9.39 6.22
#